data_AF-A0A9E5DYR5-F1
#
_entry.id   AF-A0A9E5DYR5-F1
#
_cell.length_a   1.000
_cell.length_b   1.000
_cell.length_c   1.000
_cell.angle_alpha   90.00
_cell.angle_beta   90.00
_cell.angle_gamma   90.00
#
_symmetry.space_group_name_H-M   'P 1'
#
loop_
_entity.id
_entity.type
_entity.pdbx_description
1 polymer ?
#
loop_
_entity_poly.entity_id
_entity_poly.type
_entity_poly.pdbx_seq_one_letter_code
_entity_poly.pdbx_strand_id
1 'polypeptide(L)' 'MLLDTNACIAQLKQRAPELRDRLTALPFAQTATCAIVRAELMFGVEKSDDPAKARAKTE' A
#
# COMPACT_ATOMS: atom_id res chain seq x y z
N MET A 1 5.89 12.60 1.50
CA MET A 1 4.54 12.15 1.86
C MET A 1 4.65 10.82 2.59
N LEU A 2 4.21 10.80 3.84
CA LEU A 2 4.09 9.56 4.61
C LEU A 2 2.71 8.95 4.31
N LEU A 3 2.69 7.70 3.88
CA LEU A 3 1.45 6.96 3.60
C LEU A 3 0.99 6.22 4.86
N ASP A 4 -0.31 6.30 5.12
CA ASP A 4 -0.98 5.42 6.08
C ASP A 4 -1.45 4.12 5.43
N THR A 5 -1.86 3.16 6.26
CA THR A 5 -2.31 1.84 5.82
C THR A 5 -3.56 1.90 4.94
N ASN A 6 -4.47 2.84 5.19
CA ASN A 6 -5.70 2.97 4.41
C ASN A 6 -5.42 3.45 2.99
N ALA A 7 -4.53 4.44 2.86
CA ALA A 7 -4.04 4.95 1.59
C ALA A 7 -3.34 3.84 0.78
N CYS A 8 -2.47 3.06 1.41
CA CYS A 8 -1.82 1.90 0.79
C CYS A 8 -2.84 0.86 0.33
N ILE A 9 -3.77 0.44 1.19
CA ILE A 9 -4.82 -0.54 0.83
C ILE A 9 -5.69 -0.03 -0.32
N ALA A 10 -6.08 1.24 -0.30
CA ALA A 10 -6.89 1.83 -1.36
C ALA A 10 -6.14 1.85 -2.70
N GLN A 11 -4.83 2.14 -2.70
CA GLN A 11 -4.00 2.01 -3.90
C GLN A 11 -3.89 0.58 -4.40
N LEU A 12 -3.59 -0.38 -3.52
CA LEU A 12 -3.45 -1.80 -3.86
C LEU A 12 -4.75 -2.39 -4.42
N LYS A 13 -5.90 -1.89 -3.96
CA LYS A 13 -7.23 -2.26 -4.48
C LYS A 13 -7.67 -1.43 -5.69
N GLN A 14 -6.83 -0.50 -6.17
CA GLN A 14 -7.12 0.42 -7.27
C GLN A 14 -8.37 1.28 -7.05
N ARG A 15 -8.66 1.63 -5.79
CA ARG A 15 -9.86 2.37 -5.36
C ARG A 15 -9.61 3.86 -5.06
N ALA A 16 -8.41 4.37 -5.33
CA ALA A 16 -8.07 5.76 -5.05
C ALA A 16 -7.34 6.40 -6.25
N PRO A 17 -8.05 6.76 -7.35
CA PRO A 17 -7.43 7.33 -8.54
C PRO A 17 -6.66 8.63 -8.23
N GLU A 18 -7.22 9.53 -7.43
CA GLU A 18 -6.56 10.79 -7.06
C GLU A 18 -5.24 10.57 -6.31
N LEU A 19 -5.18 9.57 -5.42
CA LEU A 19 -3.96 9.21 -4.72
C LEU A 19 -2.94 8.57 -5.67
N ARG A 20 -3.38 7.85 -6.71
CA ARG A 20 -2.48 7.33 -7.74
C ARG A 20 -1.84 8.48 -8.49
N ASP A 21 -2.61 9.47 -8.92
CA ASP A 21 -2.12 10.62 -9.67
C ASP A 21 -1.09 11.40 -8.83
N ARG A 22 -1.39 11.62 -7.55
CA ARG A 22 -0.45 12.26 -6.61
C ARG A 22 0.84 11.46 -6.41
N LEU A 23 0.74 10.13 -6.32
CA LEU A 23 1.92 9.26 -6.19
C LEU A 23 2.76 9.27 -7.47
N THR A 24 2.14 9.32 -8.65
CA THR A 24 2.85 9.41 -9.93
C THR A 24 3.50 10.77 -10.18
N ALA A 25 2.95 11.84 -9.58
CA ALA A 25 3.51 13.19 -9.68
C ALA A 25 4.70 13.44 -8.73
N LEU A 26 4.91 12.58 -7.74
CA LEU A 26 5.99 12.72 -6.76
C LEU A 26 7.16 11.78 -7.08
N PRO A 27 8.42 12.22 -6.88
CA PRO A 27 9.55 11.30 -6.90
C PRO A 27 9.39 10.23 -5.81
N PHE A 28 9.78 8.99 -6.11
CA PHE A 28 9.70 7.88 -5.15
C PHE A 28 10.46 8.18 -3.84
N ALA A 29 11.60 8.87 -3.89
CA ALA A 29 12.35 9.25 -2.69
C ALA A 29 11.59 10.21 -1.75
N GLN A 30 10.50 10.82 -2.24
CA GLN A 30 9.63 11.69 -1.44
C GLN A 30 8.40 10.94 -0.91
N THR A 31 8.27 9.64 -1.14
CA THR A 31 7.18 8.82 -0.60
C THR A 31 7.75 7.75 0.31
N ALA A 32 7.10 7.54 1.45
CA ALA A 32 7.54 6.57 2.45
C ALA A 32 6.35 5.97 3.20
N THR A 33 6.55 4.78 3.75
CA THR A 33 5.73 4.17 4.78
C THR A 33 6.55 4.01 6.05
N CYS A 34 5.91 3.94 7.21
CA CYS A 34 6.61 3.59 8.45
C CYS A 34 6.58 2.07 8.69
N ALA A 35 7.42 1.59 9.62
CA ALA A 35 7.49 0.17 9.95
C ALA A 35 6.15 -0.42 10.44
N ILE A 36 5.32 0.39 11.12
CA ILE A 36 3.98 -0.02 11.58
C ILE A 36 3.06 -0.29 10.39
N VAL A 37 3.01 0.64 9.42
CA VAL A 37 2.21 0.48 8.19
C VAL A 37 2.63 -0.77 7.43
N ARG A 38 3.95 -1.03 7.33
CA ARG A 38 4.46 -2.27 6.73
C ARG A 38 3.99 -3.51 7.48
N ALA A 39 4.02 -3.50 8.82
CA ALA A 39 3.56 -4.63 9.63
C ALA A 39 2.06 -4.90 9.45
N GLU A 40 1.23 -3.84 9.41
CA GLU A 40 -0.22 -3.97 9.19
C GLU A 40 -0.56 -4.51 7.80
N LEU A 41 0.16 -4.07 6.76
CA LEU A 41 0.00 -4.58 5.41
C LEU A 41 0.34 -6.07 5.32
N MET A 42 1.47 -6.48 5.90
CA MET A 42 1.87 -7.90 5.94
C MET A 42 0.88 -8.74 6.75
N PHE A 43 0.40 -8.23 7.88
CA PHE A 43 -0.65 -8.91 8.66
C PHE A 43 -1.94 -9.08 7.84
N GLY A 44 -2.34 -8.05 7.09
CA GLY A 44 -3.50 -8.11 6.21
C GLY A 44 -3.36 -9.14 5.07
N VAL A 45 -2.15 -9.31 4.54
CA VAL A 45 -1.82 -10.34 3.54
C VAL A 45 -2.03 -11.74 4.11
N GLU A 46 -1.45 -12.04 5.27
CA GLU A 46 -1.55 -13.36 5.91
C GLU A 46 -2.99 -13.70 6.33
N LYS A 47 -3.79 -12.68 6.67
CA LYS A 47 -5.21 -12.84 7.05
C LYS A 47 -6.15 -12.98 5.84
N SER A 48 -5.71 -12.68 4.63
CA SER A 48 -6.59 -12.66 3.45
C SER A 48 -7.04 -14.06 3.01
N ASP A 49 -8.15 -14.14 2.27
CA ASP A 49 -8.70 -15.41 1.77
C ASP A 49 -7.73 -16.15 0.83
N ASP A 50 -6.84 -15.41 0.17
CA ASP A 50 -5.79 -15.93 -0.71
C ASP A 50 -4.46 -15.20 -0.43
N PRO A 51 -3.69 -15.65 0.58
CA PRO A 51 -2.44 -15.03 0.97
C PRO A 51 -1.40 -15.02 -0.15
N ALA A 52 -1.37 -16.05 -1.00
CA ALA A 52 -0.42 -16.15 -2.11
C ALA A 52 -0.65 -15.02 -3.12
N LYS A 53 -1.92 -14.78 -3.49
CA LYS A 53 -2.30 -13.67 -4.37
C LYS A 53 -2.08 -12.30 -3.73
N ALA A 54 -2.26 -12.18 -2.42
CA ALA A 54 -2.05 -10.93 -1.70
C ALA A 54 -0.56 -10.57 -1.57
N ARG A 55 0.33 -11.55 -1.34
CA ARG A 55 1.80 -11.34 -1.31
C ARG A 55 2.33 -10.75 -2.61
N ALA A 56 1.88 -11.26 -3.76
CA ALA A 56 2.29 -10.79 -5.09
C ALA A 56 1.97 -9.30 -5.37
N LYS A 57 1.14 -8.64 -4.55
CA LYS A 57 0.83 -7.20 -4.66
C LYS A 57 1.61 -6.33 -3.68
N THR A 58 2.31 -6.95 -2.74
CA THR A 58 2.93 -6.28 -1.58
C THR A 58 4.47 -6.38 -1.61
N GLU A 59 5.02 -7.20 -2.51
CA GLU A 59 6.44 -7.25 -2.92
C GLU A 59 6.75 -6.21 -4.00
#